data_AF-A0A1X0DBD9-F1
#
_entry.id   AF-A0A1X0DBD9-F1
#
_cell.length_a   1.000
_cell.length_b   1.000
_cell.length_c   1.000
_cell.angle_alpha   90.00
_cell.angle_beta   90.00
_cell.angle_gamma   90.00
#
_symmetry.space_group_name_H-M   'P 1'
#
loop_
_entity.id
_entity.type
_entity.pdbx_description
1 polymer ?
#
loop_
_entity_poly.entity_id
_entity_poly.type
_entity_poly.pdbx_seq_one_letter_code
_entity_poly.pdbx_strand_id
1 'polypeptide(L)' 'MILGGVPLLLFIVLYLMTMLKKGPRPPSYTLAERWTHAPVLWAATDEVVGSGHGHGHGGHAYTVGGGASGKW' A
#
# COMPACT_ATOMS: atom_id res chain seq x y z
N MET A 1 -19.84 37.50 20.06
CA MET A 1 -19.10 36.31 20.52
C MET A 1 -19.82 34.99 20.20
N ILE A 2 -21.16 34.92 20.24
CA ILE A 2 -21.91 33.65 20.04
C ILE A 2 -21.85 33.11 18.60
N LEU A 3 -22.08 33.95 17.58
CA LEU A 3 -22.15 33.52 16.16
C LEU A 3 -20.83 32.97 15.57
N GLY A 4 -19.68 33.25 16.19
CA GLY A 4 -18.37 32.75 15.73
C GLY A 4 -17.67 31.88 16.77
N GLY A 5 -17.78 32.22 18.05
CA GLY A 5 -17.13 31.49 19.14
C GLY A 5 -17.76 30.12 19.39
N VAL A 6 -19.09 30.02 19.32
CA VAL A 6 -19.78 28.74 19.57
C VAL A 6 -19.53 27.73 18.44
N PRO A 7 -19.66 28.09 17.15
CA PRO A 7 -19.30 27.17 16.07
C PRO A 7 -17.83 26.73 16.13
N LEU A 8 -16.91 27.65 16.43
CA LEU A 8 -15.49 27.33 16.54
C LEU A 8 -15.21 26.37 17.71
N LEU A 9 -15.80 26.62 18.87
CA LEU A 9 -15.66 25.75 20.04
C LEU A 9 -16.20 24.35 19.77
N LEU A 10 -17.39 24.26 19.15
CA LEU A 10 -17.98 22.97 18.76
C LEU A 10 -17.09 22.21 17.78
N PHE A 11 -16.54 22.89 16.77
CA PHE A 11 -15.62 22.28 15.82
C PHE A 11 -14.39 21.71 16.52
N ILE A 12 -13.75 22.49 17.40
CA ILE A 12 -12.56 22.05 18.15
C ILE A 12 -12.89 20.82 18.99
N VAL A 13 -14.00 20.84 19.73
CA VAL A 13 -14.41 19.70 20.57
C VAL A 13 -14.63 18.45 19.73
N LEU A 14 -15.39 18.56 18.63
CA LEU A 14 -15.66 17.43 17.73
C LEU A 14 -14.38 16.92 17.07
N TYR A 15 -13.50 17.80 16.64
CA TYR A 15 -12.22 17.44 16.03
C TYR A 15 -11.36 16.63 17.01
N LEU A 16 -11.20 17.12 18.24
CA LEU A 16 -10.43 16.42 19.27
C LEU A 16 -11.04 15.05 19.60
N MET A 17 -12.37 14.95 19.63
CA MET A 17 -13.06 13.68 19.93
C MET A 17 -13.01 12.66 18.81
N THR A 18 -12.84 13.07 17.55
CA THR A 18 -12.99 12.19 16.38
C THR A 18 -11.69 11.95 15.65
N MET A 19 -10.86 12.98 15.45
CA MET A 19 -9.68 12.92 14.60
C MET A 19 -8.40 12.55 15.36
N LEU A 20 -8.35 12.74 16.68
CA LEU A 20 -7.20 12.33 17.50
C LEU A 20 -7.20 10.85 17.88
N LYS A 21 -8.32 10.15 17.63
CA LYS A 21 -8.39 8.71 17.87
C LYS A 21 -7.54 7.99 16.83
N LYS A 22 -6.86 6.92 17.26
CA LYS A 22 -6.12 6.04 16.34
C LYS A 22 -7.12 5.47 15.33
N GLY A 23 -6.85 5.72 14.05
CA GLY A 23 -7.71 5.23 12.96
C GLY A 23 -7.68 3.69 12.83
N PRO A 24 -8.54 3.13 11.97
CA PRO A 24 -8.68 1.69 11.78
C PRO A 24 -7.48 1.04 11.07
N ARG A 25 -6.48 1.82 10.65
CA ARG A 25 -5.31 1.29 9.95
C ARG A 25 -4.47 0.47 10.92
N PRO A 26 -4.02 -0.74 10.51
CA PRO A 26 -3.11 -1.53 11.31
C PRO A 26 -1.79 -0.77 11.51
N PRO A 27 -1.05 -1.07 12.60
CA PRO A 27 0.29 -0.52 12.79
C PRO A 27 1.21 -0.92 11.63
N SER A 28 2.17 -0.05 11.33
CA SER A 28 3.23 -0.37 10.36
C SER A 28 4.07 -1.54 10.85
N TYR A 29 4.46 -2.42 9.93
CA TYR A 29 5.37 -3.53 10.23
C TYR A 29 6.75 -3.01 10.67
N THR A 30 7.33 -3.62 11.70
CA THR A 30 8.68 -3.32 12.18
C THR A 30 9.61 -4.49 11.85
N LEU A 31 10.85 -4.20 11.46
CA LEU A 31 11.80 -5.26 11.03
C LEU A 31 12.24 -6.19 12.16
N ALA A 32 12.14 -5.75 13.42
CA ALA A 32 12.46 -6.56 14.60
C ALA A 32 11.36 -7.59 14.91
N GLU A 33 10.13 -7.35 14.45
CA GLU A 33 9.01 -8.25 14.64
C GLU A 33 8.99 -9.35 13.57
N ARG A 34 8.39 -10.50 13.91
CA ARG A 34 8.19 -11.58 12.94
C ARG A 34 7.00 -11.25 12.03
N TRP A 35 7.13 -11.53 10.73
CA TRP A 35 6.02 -11.42 9.78
C TRP A 35 4.90 -12.40 10.11
N THR A 36 3.71 -11.87 10.44
CA THR A 36 2.49 -12.65 10.78
C THR A 36 1.38 -12.53 9.74
N HIS A 37 1.56 -11.68 8.73
CA HIS A 37 0.60 -11.50 7.65
C HIS A 37 0.72 -12.63 6.59
N ALA A 38 -0.31 -12.77 5.77
CA ALA A 38 -0.27 -13.67 4.62
C ALA A 38 0.83 -13.26 3.61
N PRO A 39 1.32 -14.17 2.75
CA PRO A 39 2.24 -13.82 1.66
C PRO A 39 1.63 -12.76 0.75
N VAL A 40 2.43 -11.77 0.35
CA VAL A 40 2.00 -10.65 -0.50
C VAL A 40 2.81 -10.63 -1.79
N LEU A 41 2.11 -10.54 -2.93
CA LEU A 41 2.70 -10.30 -4.25
C LEU A 41 2.08 -9.03 -4.83
N TRP A 42 2.89 -8.02 -5.09
CA TRP A 42 2.48 -6.82 -5.81
C TRP A 42 3.06 -6.87 -7.21
N ALA A 43 2.26 -7.30 -8.17
CA ALA A 43 2.64 -7.33 -9.58
C ALA A 43 2.49 -5.92 -10.18
N ALA A 44 3.42 -5.53 -11.04
CA ALA A 44 3.28 -4.33 -11.85
C ALA A 44 2.11 -4.50 -12.84
N THR A 45 1.39 -3.43 -13.12
CA THR A 45 0.20 -3.45 -14.00
C THR A 45 0.35 -2.57 -15.24
N ASP A 46 1.40 -1.74 -15.30
CA ASP A 46 1.60 -0.73 -16.37
C ASP A 46 2.52 -1.24 -17.49
N GLU A 47 2.69 -2.56 -17.60
CA GLU A 47 3.54 -3.14 -18.64
C GLU A 47 2.77 -3.17 -19.96
N VAL A 48 3.18 -2.32 -20.92
CA VAL A 48 2.73 -2.40 -22.31
C VAL A 48 3.41 -3.60 -23.00
N VAL A 49 2.92 -4.80 -22.73
CA VAL A 49 3.33 -6.00 -23.46
C VAL A 49 2.53 -6.06 -24.77
N GLY A 50 2.92 -5.30 -25.80
CA GLY A 50 2.17 -5.35 -27.07
C GLY A 50 2.59 -4.46 -28.25
N SER A 51 3.52 -3.52 -28.11
CA SER A 51 3.90 -2.63 -29.24
C SER A 51 5.21 -3.01 -29.95
N GLY A 52 5.99 -3.96 -29.42
CA GLY A 52 7.25 -4.40 -30.01
C GLY A 52 7.32 -5.92 -30.16
N HIS A 53 7.35 -6.39 -31.42
CA HIS A 53 7.57 -7.77 -31.85
C HIS A 53 6.41 -8.76 -31.72
N GLY A 54 5.38 -8.57 -32.54
CA GLY A 54 4.49 -9.67 -32.92
C GLY A 54 5.10 -10.48 -34.08
N HIS A 55 5.78 -11.58 -33.79
CA HIS A 55 5.92 -12.77 -34.66
C HIS A 55 6.44 -13.94 -33.82
N GLY A 56 5.64 -15.00 -33.66
CA GLY A 56 6.12 -16.27 -33.11
C GLY A 56 5.07 -17.04 -32.31
N HIS A 57 4.37 -17.95 -32.98
CA HIS A 57 3.65 -19.04 -32.32
C HIS A 57 4.64 -19.89 -31.51
N GLY A 58 4.61 -19.78 -30.20
CA GLY A 58 5.35 -20.65 -29.30
C GLY A 58 4.74 -20.49 -27.92
N GLY A 59 4.13 -21.55 -27.40
CA GLY A 59 3.66 -21.57 -26.02
C GLY A 59 4.81 -21.10 -25.13
N HIS A 60 4.55 -20.12 -24.27
CA HIS A 60 5.54 -19.56 -23.36
C HIS A 60 6.11 -20.69 -22.51
N ALA A 61 7.23 -21.28 -22.95
CA ALA A 61 7.93 -22.27 -22.17
C ALA A 61 8.37 -21.55 -20.90
N TYR A 62 7.88 -22.00 -19.74
CA TYR A 62 8.32 -21.51 -18.45
C TYR A 62 9.78 -21.93 -18.24
N THR A 63 10.70 -21.13 -18.76
CA THR A 63 12.14 -21.32 -18.55
C THR A 63 12.58 -20.44 -17.39
N VAL A 64 13.26 -21.03 -16.41
CA VAL A 64 13.82 -20.28 -15.28
C VAL A 64 14.95 -19.37 -15.79
N GLY A 65 14.87 -18.07 -15.47
CA GLY A 65 15.92 -17.09 -15.79
C GLY A 65 17.09 -17.11 -14.79
N GLY A 66 17.67 -15.94 -14.53
CA GLY A 66 18.73 -15.77 -13.52
C GLY A 66 18.20 -15.56 -12.09
N GLY A 67 19.11 -15.53 -11.10
CA GLY A 67 18.77 -15.29 -9.69
C GLY A 67 19.83 -14.45 -8.97
N ALA A 68 19.38 -13.64 -8.01
CA ALA A 68 20.22 -12.86 -7.10
C ALA A 68 19.78 -13.09 -5.65
N SER A 69 20.72 -13.11 -4.71
CA SER A 69 20.45 -13.31 -3.28
C SER A 69 21.37 -12.45 -2.43
N GLY A 70 20.88 -12.03 -1.26
CA GLY A 70 21.62 -11.30 -0.24
C GLY A 70 21.10 -11.65 1.16
N LYS A 71 21.87 -11.27 2.18
CA LYS A 71 21.47 -11.32 3.58
C LYS A 71 21.57 -9.89 4.09
N TRP A 72 20.45 -9.32 4.52
CA TRP A 72 20.39 -7.98 5.09
C TRP A 72 21.15 -7.94 6.42
#